data_AF-A0AB34ZDV4-F1
#
_entry.id   AF-A0AB34ZDV4-F1
#
_cell.length_a   1.000
_cell.length_b   1.000
_cell.length_c   1.000
_cell.angle_alpha   90.00
_cell.angle_beta   90.00
_cell.angle_gamma   90.00
#
_symmetry.space_group_name_H-M   'P 1'
#
loop_
_entity.id
_entity.type
_entity.pdbx_description
1 polymer ?
#
loop_
_entity_poly.entity_id
_entity_poly.type
_entity_poly.pdbx_seq_one_letter_code
_entity_poly.pdbx_strand_id
1 'polypeptide(L)' 'MDSTMFRHIGRYRLTAHTAPVDGVFAPEILVSLNDGITLYGNRRDMRFDTQLAAHHYARQWMSRCTITSTGILESV' A
#
# COMPACT_ATOMS: atom_id res chain seq x y z
N MET A 1 -0.35 -13.24 16.21
CA MET A 1 -0.14 -13.24 14.74
C MET A 1 0.21 -11.83 14.34
N ASP A 2 1.50 -11.56 14.21
CA ASP A 2 1.98 -10.22 13.90
C ASP A 2 1.66 -9.91 12.43
N SER A 3 0.51 -9.27 12.23
CA SER A 3 0.10 -8.70 10.95
C SER A 3 1.06 -7.58 10.65
N THR A 4 2.15 -7.86 9.93
CA THR A 4 3.05 -6.83 9.44
C THR A 4 2.23 -5.83 8.60
N MET A 5 1.90 -4.70 9.22
CA MET A 5 1.12 -3.60 8.62
C MET A 5 1.91 -2.93 7.49
N PHE A 6 3.22 -3.13 7.50
CA PHE A 6 4.16 -2.56 6.55
C PHE A 6 5.21 -3.59 6.14
N ARG A 7 5.81 -3.38 4.97
CA ARG A 7 6.90 -4.19 4.42
C ARG A 7 8.10 -3.30 4.10
N HIS A 8 9.27 -3.68 4.60
CA HIS A 8 10.52 -2.97 4.34
C HIS A 8 11.23 -3.53 3.11
N ILE A 9 11.67 -2.64 2.22
CA ILE A 9 12.53 -2.96 1.08
C ILE A 9 13.63 -1.90 1.02
N GLY A 10 14.84 -2.26 1.48
CA GLY A 10 15.94 -1.31 1.63
C GLY A 10 15.59 -0.16 2.59
N ARG A 11 15.69 1.08 2.10
CA ARG A 11 15.34 2.30 2.85
C ARG A 11 13.86 2.67 2.79
N TYR A 12 13.07 1.90 2.07
CA TYR A 12 11.66 2.18 1.81
C TYR A 12 10.77 1.26 2.65
N ARG A 13 9.63 1.80 3.07
CA ARG A 13 8.57 1.11 3.78
C ARG A 13 7.30 1.24 2.96
N LEU A 14 6.73 0.09 2.59
CA LEU A 14 5.41 -0.01 1.99
C LEU A 14 4.38 -0.21 3.09
N THR A 15 3.29 0.54 3.07
CA THR A 15 2.19 0.39 4.02
C THR A 15 0.89 0.17 3.25
N ALA A 16 0.16 -0.89 3.59
CA ALA A 16 -1.17 -1.12 3.04
C ALA A 16 -2.15 -0.10 3.65
N HIS A 17 -2.86 0.62 2.79
CA HIS A 17 -3.76 1.69 3.15
C HIS A 17 -5.08 1.59 2.37
N THR A 18 -6.05 2.40 2.76
CA THR A 18 -7.36 2.49 2.12
C THR A 18 -7.76 3.94 1.97
N ALA A 19 -8.12 4.35 0.75
CA ALA A 19 -8.62 5.70 0.48
C ALA A 19 -10.14 5.67 0.27
N PRO A 20 -10.93 6.53 0.93
CA PRO A 20 -12.34 6.70 0.58
C PRO A 20 -12.46 7.39 -0.78
N VAL A 21 -13.32 6.89 -1.66
CA VAL A 21 -13.57 7.42 -3.00
C VAL A 21 -15.07 7.28 -3.30
N ASP A 22 -15.78 8.39 -3.48
CA ASP A 22 -17.22 8.41 -3.87
C ASP A 22 -18.13 7.46 -3.07
N GLY A 23 -17.93 7.36 -1.76
CA GLY A 23 -18.74 6.49 -0.88
C GLY A 23 -18.32 5.02 -0.87
N VAL A 24 -17.27 4.64 -1.60
CA VAL A 24 -16.62 3.32 -1.52
C VAL A 24 -15.16 3.46 -1.07
N PHE A 25 -14.45 2.34 -0.96
CA PHE A 25 -13.03 2.31 -0.57
C PHE A 25 -12.16 1.78 -1.71
N ALA A 26 -11.04 2.46 -1.95
CA ALA A 26 -10.01 2.02 -2.88
C ALA A 26 -8.76 1.54 -2.11
N PRO A 27 -8.12 0.45 -2.54
CA PRO A 27 -6.88 -0.01 -1.96
C PRO A 27 -5.73 0.90 -2.41
N GLU A 28 -4.84 1.22 -1.48
CA GLU A 28 -3.70 2.10 -1.71
C GLU A 28 -2.46 1.53 -1.04
N ILE A 29 -1.29 1.72 -1.65
CA ILE A 29 -0.01 1.46 -1.01
C ILE A 29 0.69 2.79 -0.80
N LEU A 30 1.01 3.10 0.46
CA LEU A 30 1.85 4.25 0.80
C LEU A 30 3.31 3.82 0.72
N VAL A 31 4.10 4.60 0.00
CA VAL A 31 5.55 4.43 -0.07
C VAL A 31 6.17 5.51 0.82
N SER A 32 6.81 5.10 1.91
CA SER A 32 7.53 5.99 2.82
C SER A 32 9.01 5.63 2.90
N LEU A 33 9.84 6.55 3.38
CA LEU A 33 11.16 6.23 3.89
C LEU A 33 11.05 5.61 5.29
N ASN A 34 12.12 4.95 5.74
CA ASN A 34 12.18 4.29 7.05
C ASN A 34 12.07 5.27 8.24
N ASP A 35 12.40 6.54 8.03
CA ASP A 35 12.23 7.62 9.02
C ASP A 35 10.78 8.10 9.17
N GLY A 36 9.85 7.55 8.37
CA GLY A 36 8.43 7.85 8.42
C GLY A 36 7.96 8.89 7.40
N ILE A 37 8.83 9.42 6.53
CA ILE A 37 8.43 10.38 5.50
C ILE A 37 7.69 9.64 4.36
N THR A 38 6.39 9.85 4.25
CA THR A 38 5.59 9.37 3.10
C THR A 38 5.96 10.15 1.86
N LEU A 39 6.41 9.45 0.82
CA LEU A 39 6.78 10.03 -0.47
C LEU A 39 5.55 10.20 -1.37
N TYR A 40 4.76 9.12 -1.50
CA TYR A 40 3.53 9.13 -2.29
C TYR A 40 2.64 7.92 -1.95
N GLY A 41 1.37 8.00 -2.39
CA GLY A 41 0.43 6.88 -2.39
C GLY A 41 0.19 6.38 -3.81
N ASN A 42 0.20 5.06 -3.99
CA ASN A 42 -0.19 4.40 -5.23
C ASN A 42 -1.55 3.74 -5.04
N ARG A 43 -2.58 4.33 -5.63
CA ARG A 43 -3.95 3.84 -5.59
C ARG A 43 -4.21 2.92 -6.76
N ARG A 44 -4.84 1.78 -6.50
CA ARG A 44 -5.33 0.91 -7.57
C ARG A 44 -6.76 1.28 -7.93
N ASP A 45 -7.08 1.23 -9.22
CA ASP A 45 -8.44 1.46 -9.72
C ASP A 45 -9.32 0.22 -9.46
N MET A 46 -9.62 0.01 -8.18
CA MET A 46 -10.53 -1.01 -7.67
C MET A 46 -11.35 -0.41 -6.54
N ARG A 47 -12.62 -0.81 -6.48
CA ARG A 47 -13.60 -0.27 -5.54
C ARG A 47 -14.14 -1.40 -4.68
N PHE A 48 -14.25 -1.16 -3.38
CA PHE A 48 -14.78 -2.09 -2.39
C PHE A 48 -15.83 -1.39 -1.53
N ASP A 49 -16.90 -2.09 -1.20
CA ASP A 49 -17.97 -1.56 -0.35
C ASP A 49 -17.54 -1.42 1.12
N THR A 50 -16.50 -2.15 1.54
CA THR A 50 -16.00 -2.12 2.91
C THR A 50 -14.52 -1.77 2.96
N GLN A 51 -14.15 -0.96 3.95
CA GLN A 51 -12.76 -0.62 4.22
C GLN A 51 -11.92 -1.87 4.50
N LEU A 52 -12.49 -2.86 5.21
CA LEU A 52 -11.80 -4.10 5.54
C LEU A 52 -11.43 -4.90 4.28
N ALA A 53 -12.34 -5.00 3.31
CA ALA A 53 -12.05 -5.70 2.05
C ALA A 53 -10.98 -4.97 1.23
N ALA A 54 -11.06 -3.63 1.11
CA ALA A 54 -10.03 -2.82 0.46
C ALA A 54 -8.66 -3.01 1.14
N HIS A 55 -8.63 -3.01 2.47
CA HIS A 55 -7.39 -3.16 3.24
C HIS A 55 -6.79 -4.57 3.07
N HIS A 56 -7.59 -5.63 3.11
CA HIS A 56 -7.12 -6.98 2.84
C HIS A 56 -6.55 -7.11 1.43
N TYR A 57 -7.22 -6.52 0.45
CA TYR A 57 -6.70 -6.48 -0.92
C TYR A 57 -5.37 -5.72 -0.99
N ALA A 58 -5.28 -4.52 -0.40
CA ALA A 58 -4.05 -3.73 -0.37
C ALA A 58 -2.89 -4.51 0.26
N ARG A 59 -3.13 -5.30 1.32
CA ARG A 59 -2.13 -6.17 1.94
C ARG A 59 -1.65 -7.28 1.01
N GLN A 60 -2.57 -7.97 0.32
CA GLN A 60 -2.22 -9.00 -0.65
C GLN A 60 -1.49 -8.44 -1.87
N TRP A 61 -1.87 -7.24 -2.30
CA TRP A 61 -1.17 -6.55 -3.38
C TRP A 61 0.23 -6.13 -2.96
N MET A 62 0.39 -5.57 -1.75
CA MET A 62 1.68 -5.16 -1.19
C MET A 62 2.68 -6.32 -1.10
N SER A 63 2.23 -7.55 -0.83
CA SER A 63 3.13 -8.72 -0.79
C SER A 63 3.73 -9.05 -2.15
N ARG A 64 3.07 -8.65 -3.25
CA ARG A 64 3.53 -8.84 -4.65
C ARG A 64 4.27 -7.63 -5.20
N CYS A 65 4.28 -6.52 -4.47
CA CYS A 65 4.98 -5.32 -4.91
C CYS A 65 6.49 -5.45 -4.69
N THR A 66 7.27 -4.78 -5.52
CA THR A 66 8.68 -4.49 -5.29
C THR A 66 8.90 -2.98 -5.40
N ILE A 67 10.10 -2.52 -5.10
CA ILE A 67 10.45 -1.13 -5.28
C ILE A 67 11.80 -1.04 -5.96
N THR A 68 11.89 -0.17 -6.97
CA THR A 68 13.17 0.11 -7.63
C THR A 68 14.11 0.82 -6.67
N SER A 69 15.40 0.88 -7.02
CA SER A 69 16.39 1.67 -6.27
C SER A 69 16.06 3.17 -6.22
N THR A 70 15.26 3.67 -7.17
CA THR A 70 14.78 5.05 -7.23
C THR A 70 13.50 5.29 -6.43
N GLY A 71 12.89 4.25 -5.85
CA GLY A 71 11.68 4.37 -5.04
C GLY A 71 10.37 4.26 -5.82
N ILE A 72 10.41 3.69 -7.03
CA ILE A 72 9.22 3.46 -7.85
C ILE A 72 8.59 2.13 -7.45
N LEU A 73 7.31 2.15 -7.09
CA LEU A 73 6.55 0.95 -6.78
C LEU A 73 6.24 0.17 -8.05
N GLU A 74 6.65 -1.08 -8.07
CA GLU A 74 6.34 -2.02 -9.15
C GLU A 74 5.48 -3.14 -8.58
N SER A 75 4.46 -3.59 -9.31
CA SER A 75 3.66 -4.75 -8.90
C SER A 75 3.70 -5.83 -9.95
N VAL A 76 4.05 -7.04 -9.54
CA VAL A 76 3.96 -8.25 -10.35
C VAL A 76 2.52 -8.75 -10.45
#